data_AF-A0AAP4VMT3-F1
#
_entry.id   AF-A0AAP4VMT3-F1
#
_cell.length_a   1.000
_cell.length_b   1.000
_cell.length_c   1.000
_cell.angle_alpha   90.00
_cell.angle_beta   90.00
_cell.angle_gamma   90.00
#
_symmetry.space_group_name_H-M   'P 1'
#
loop_
_entity.id
_entity.type
_entity.pdbx_description
1 polymer ?
#
loop_
_entity_poly.entity_id
_entity_poly.type
_entity_poly.pdbx_seq_one_letter_code
_entity_poly.pdbx_strand_id
1 'polypeptide(L)'
;MICSCVATLHDESAQIGTERVSLRLYQTSEGLSIIDRQSLRGDGVSFTQVVGIEHAADLYDFATADPYAQRLERIYSLMHQKYVEAQPQQGRSSAVKTPGAPLEAIYGIAQCRTEGELLALARTVITAVGGGDFIFQWSRFSADKTGTFDFLDSRYLVGCRPSWLQQYLAKLWYMNDPVVQYARYNVEPTVTSRIHLHRTDHWFITQGHDHGLYHGVVAPVHTPGNGVVGILYVSAPTPKPEAVIQLWENKVLLRALAAELLDWRVAQSRLKATEQVDLSDSETLALQTLHSGGGASHVADRLGLSVHTVYKTIFQRINHKLGVHRIGDAVAKAERLGLVTY
;
A
#
# COMPACT_ATOMS: atom_id res chain seq x y z
N MET A 1 1.19 24.44 -12.69
CA MET A 1 0.57 23.58 -11.65
C MET A 1 -0.73 23.02 -12.24
N ILE A 2 -0.65 21.96 -13.04
CA ILE A 2 -1.84 21.32 -13.63
C ILE A 2 -2.39 20.42 -12.53
N CYS A 3 -3.56 20.76 -11.99
CA CYS A 3 -4.30 19.90 -11.08
C CYS A 3 -4.67 18.63 -11.86
N SER A 4 -4.05 17.50 -11.54
CA SER A 4 -4.46 16.21 -12.10
C SER A 4 -5.77 15.85 -11.42
N CYS A 5 -6.90 16.21 -12.06
CA CYS A 5 -8.22 15.88 -11.55
C CYS A 5 -8.39 14.36 -11.54
N VAL A 6 -8.41 13.78 -10.35
CA VAL A 6 -9.00 12.47 -10.13
C VAL A 6 -10.51 12.65 -10.13
N ALA A 7 -11.19 12.06 -11.10
CA ALA A 7 -12.64 12.06 -11.12
C ALA A 7 -13.14 10.93 -10.21
N THR A 8 -13.54 11.26 -8.98
CA THR A 8 -14.24 10.31 -8.12
C THR A 8 -15.63 10.05 -8.73
N LEU A 9 -15.87 8.81 -9.14
CA LEU A 9 -17.14 8.38 -9.70
C LEU A 9 -18.13 7.94 -8.59
N HIS A 10 -17.60 7.34 -7.53
CA HIS A 10 -18.37 6.92 -6.37
C HIS A 10 -17.45 6.83 -5.14
N ASP A 11 -17.96 7.21 -3.97
CA ASP A 11 -17.27 7.08 -2.68
C ASP A 11 -18.32 6.87 -1.60
N GLU A 12 -18.33 5.69 -1.00
CA GLU A 12 -19.31 5.33 0.02
C GLU A 12 -18.71 4.40 1.07
N SER A 13 -19.29 4.39 2.26
CA SER A 13 -18.88 3.52 3.36
C SER A 13 -20.07 2.84 4.01
N ALA A 14 -19.90 1.59 4.41
CA ALA A 14 -20.89 0.82 5.18
C ALA A 14 -20.29 0.31 6.49
N GLN A 15 -21.12 0.30 7.54
CA GLN A 15 -20.77 -0.34 8.81
C GLN A 15 -21.28 -1.79 8.80
N ILE A 16 -20.38 -2.75 9.03
CA ILE A 16 -20.65 -4.19 8.99
C ILE A 16 -20.17 -4.79 10.32
N GLY A 17 -21.08 -4.87 11.30
CA GLY A 17 -20.70 -5.24 12.65
C GLY A 17 -19.73 -4.23 13.25
N THR A 18 -18.55 -4.70 13.68
CA THR A 18 -17.47 -3.84 14.20
C THR A 18 -16.54 -3.30 13.12
N GLU A 19 -16.70 -3.73 11.87
CA GLU A 19 -15.86 -3.32 10.74
C GLU A 19 -16.54 -2.23 9.93
N ARG A 20 -15.77 -1.21 9.53
CA ARG A 20 -16.19 -0.21 8.55
C ARG A 20 -15.53 -0.53 7.21
N VAL A 21 -16.34 -0.71 6.18
CA VAL A 21 -15.86 -0.92 4.81
C VAL A 21 -16.12 0.33 3.99
N SER A 22 -15.08 0.88 3.37
CA SER A 22 -15.13 2.03 2.48
C SER A 22 -14.74 1.61 1.08
N LEU A 23 -15.57 2.00 0.11
CA LEU A 23 -15.40 1.69 -1.30
C LEU A 23 -15.37 3.00 -2.09
N ARG A 24 -14.30 3.20 -2.86
CA ARG A 24 -14.16 4.36 -3.74
C ARG A 24 -13.79 3.93 -5.14
N LEU A 25 -14.55 4.39 -6.12
CA LEU A 25 -14.30 4.22 -7.55
C LEU A 25 -13.90 5.58 -8.13
N TYR A 26 -12.77 5.62 -8.83
CA TYR A 26 -12.31 6.85 -9.48
C TYR A 26 -11.59 6.54 -10.79
N GLN A 27 -11.49 7.55 -11.66
CA GLN A 27 -10.70 7.47 -12.88
C GLN A 27 -9.44 8.33 -12.77
N THR A 28 -8.33 7.75 -13.23
CA THR A 28 -7.06 8.46 -13.41
C THR A 28 -7.11 9.39 -14.61
N SER A 29 -6.13 10.29 -14.70
CA SER A 29 -5.93 11.18 -15.85
C SER A 29 -5.73 10.43 -17.17
N GLU A 30 -5.20 9.20 -17.11
CA GLU A 30 -5.01 8.31 -18.27
C GLU A 30 -6.27 7.48 -18.62
N GLY A 31 -7.36 7.62 -17.87
CA GLY A 31 -8.63 6.93 -18.11
C GLY A 31 -8.73 5.53 -17.50
N LEU A 32 -7.70 5.06 -16.79
CA LEU A 32 -7.76 3.83 -16.00
C LEU A 32 -8.69 4.05 -14.80
N SER A 33 -9.70 3.19 -14.66
CA SER A 33 -10.58 3.15 -13.49
C SER A 33 -9.93 2.36 -12.37
N ILE A 34 -10.00 2.87 -11.15
CA ILE A 34 -9.44 2.27 -9.94
C ILE A 34 -10.52 2.11 -8.89
N ILE A 35 -10.51 0.96 -8.22
CA ILE A 35 -11.26 0.72 -6.99
C ILE A 35 -10.31 0.68 -5.80
N ASP A 36 -10.58 1.55 -4.83
CA ASP A 36 -10.05 1.48 -3.49
C ASP A 36 -11.09 0.80 -2.59
N ARG A 37 -10.72 -0.33 -1.98
CA ARG A 37 -11.51 -0.96 -0.91
C ARG A 37 -10.73 -0.95 0.39
N GLN A 38 -11.19 -0.17 1.36
CA GLN A 38 -10.63 -0.15 2.70
C GLN A 38 -11.55 -0.90 3.67
N SER A 39 -10.97 -1.78 4.47
CA SER A 39 -11.55 -2.39 5.64
C SER A 39 -10.86 -1.79 6.86
N LEU A 40 -11.62 -1.21 7.78
CA LEU A 40 -11.16 -0.75 9.09
C LEU A 40 -11.90 -1.53 10.17
N ARG A 41 -11.17 -2.40 10.86
CA ARG A 41 -11.71 -3.25 11.92
C ARG A 41 -11.86 -2.48 13.22
N GLY A 42 -12.70 -2.99 14.11
CA GLY A 42 -12.99 -2.35 15.41
C GLY A 42 -11.78 -2.28 16.35
N ASP A 43 -10.75 -3.11 16.12
CA ASP A 43 -9.46 -3.08 16.80
C ASP A 43 -8.48 -2.04 16.22
N GLY A 44 -8.88 -1.34 15.15
CA GLY A 44 -8.08 -0.32 14.46
C GLY A 44 -7.19 -0.84 13.35
N VAL A 45 -7.13 -2.16 13.12
CA VAL A 45 -6.38 -2.74 12.01
C VAL A 45 -7.06 -2.39 10.70
N SER A 46 -6.29 -1.98 9.69
CA SER A 46 -6.84 -1.64 8.37
C SER A 46 -6.17 -2.37 7.21
N PHE A 47 -6.99 -2.75 6.23
CA PHE A 47 -6.55 -3.34 4.97
C PHE A 47 -7.10 -2.53 3.82
N THR A 48 -6.24 -2.06 2.91
CA THR A 48 -6.70 -1.37 1.70
C THR A 48 -6.24 -2.05 0.43
N GLN A 49 -7.16 -2.31 -0.48
CA GLN A 49 -6.88 -2.87 -1.80
C GLN A 49 -7.03 -1.76 -2.83
N VAL A 50 -6.07 -1.63 -3.75
CA VAL A 50 -6.09 -0.69 -4.87
C VAL A 50 -6.00 -1.51 -6.15
N VAL A 51 -7.11 -1.58 -6.88
CA VAL A 51 -7.29 -2.50 -8.01
C VAL A 51 -7.65 -1.74 -9.27
N GLY A 52 -6.97 -2.03 -10.38
CA GLY A 52 -7.33 -1.52 -11.70
C GLY A 52 -8.50 -2.28 -12.29
N ILE A 53 -9.47 -1.55 -12.83
CA ILE A 53 -10.65 -2.08 -13.51
C ILE A 53 -10.55 -1.69 -14.98
N GLU A 54 -10.23 -2.67 -15.82
CA GLU A 54 -10.11 -2.49 -17.27
C GLU A 54 -11.44 -2.81 -17.96
N HIS A 55 -12.18 -3.77 -17.41
CA HIS A 55 -13.45 -4.26 -17.95
C HIS A 55 -14.53 -4.29 -16.86
N ALA A 56 -15.81 -4.20 -17.26
CA ALA A 56 -16.92 -4.35 -16.33
C ALA A 56 -16.91 -5.73 -15.62
N ALA A 57 -16.38 -6.76 -16.29
CA ALA A 57 -16.18 -8.08 -15.72
C ALA A 57 -15.20 -8.09 -14.54
N ASP A 58 -14.18 -7.21 -14.53
CA ASP A 58 -13.21 -7.10 -13.44
C ASP A 58 -13.88 -6.57 -12.17
N LEU A 59 -14.77 -5.57 -12.33
CA LEU A 59 -15.57 -5.04 -11.22
C LEU A 59 -16.56 -6.09 -10.69
N TYR A 60 -17.17 -6.88 -11.57
CA TYR A 60 -18.04 -7.98 -11.16
C TYR A 60 -17.28 -9.07 -10.39
N ASP A 61 -16.11 -9.50 -10.91
CA ASP A 61 -15.22 -10.45 -10.24
C ASP A 61 -14.78 -9.94 -8.86
N PHE A 62 -14.41 -8.66 -8.76
CA PHE A 62 -14.05 -8.03 -7.49
C PHE A 62 -15.21 -7.99 -6.48
N ALA A 63 -16.40 -7.59 -6.95
CA ALA A 63 -17.58 -7.42 -6.11
C ALA A 63 -18.11 -8.76 -5.58
N THR A 64 -18.16 -9.78 -6.43
CA THR A 64 -18.67 -11.11 -6.06
C THR A 64 -17.73 -11.88 -5.15
N ALA A 65 -16.43 -11.61 -5.23
CA ALA A 65 -15.43 -12.20 -4.32
C ALA A 65 -15.37 -11.50 -2.96
N ASP A 66 -16.00 -10.34 -2.78
CA ASP A 66 -16.02 -9.64 -1.50
C ASP A 66 -16.75 -10.47 -0.43
N PRO A 67 -16.15 -10.72 0.76
CA PRO A 67 -16.82 -11.46 1.84
C PRO A 67 -18.14 -10.81 2.30
N TYR A 68 -18.35 -9.53 1.98
CA TYR A 68 -19.57 -8.78 2.27
C TYR A 68 -20.39 -8.43 1.04
N ALA A 69 -20.20 -9.11 -0.09
CA ALA A 69 -20.87 -8.84 -1.36
C ALA A 69 -22.38 -8.57 -1.21
N GLN A 70 -23.09 -9.43 -0.48
CA GLN A 70 -24.54 -9.28 -0.25
C GLN A 70 -24.90 -7.99 0.52
N ARG A 71 -24.09 -7.61 1.52
CA ARG A 71 -24.32 -6.39 2.31
C ARG A 71 -23.94 -5.12 1.55
N LEU A 72 -23.02 -5.25 0.59
CA LEU A 72 -22.49 -4.16 -0.22
C LEU A 72 -23.12 -4.10 -1.62
N GLU A 73 -24.11 -4.96 -1.91
CA GLU A 73 -24.71 -5.13 -3.24
C GLU A 73 -25.20 -3.80 -3.83
N ARG A 74 -25.84 -2.95 -3.01
CA ARG A 74 -26.28 -1.63 -3.45
C ARG A 74 -25.10 -0.75 -3.88
N ILE A 75 -24.02 -0.73 -3.10
CA ILE A 75 -22.83 0.08 -3.37
C ILE A 75 -22.18 -0.42 -4.68
N TYR A 76 -22.00 -1.73 -4.82
CA TYR A 76 -21.43 -2.32 -6.03
C TYR A 76 -22.30 -2.10 -7.27
N SER A 77 -23.62 -2.17 -7.15
CA SER A 77 -24.55 -1.89 -8.25
C SER A 77 -24.43 -0.44 -8.73
N LEU A 78 -24.35 0.52 -7.79
CA LEU A 78 -24.13 1.92 -8.11
C LEU A 78 -22.75 2.17 -8.73
N MET A 79 -21.69 1.53 -8.20
CA MET A 79 -20.36 1.61 -8.79
C MET A 79 -20.34 1.07 -10.22
N HIS A 80 -21.01 -0.06 -10.49
CA HIS A 80 -21.11 -0.61 -11.84
C HIS A 80 -21.85 0.35 -12.79
N GLN A 81 -22.97 0.92 -12.35
CA GLN A 81 -23.67 1.93 -13.12
C GLN A 81 -22.77 3.13 -13.43
N LYS A 82 -22.07 3.67 -12.41
CA LYS A 82 -21.16 4.82 -12.57
C LYS A 82 -19.97 4.51 -13.45
N TYR A 83 -19.42 3.30 -13.36
CA TYR A 83 -18.37 2.82 -14.24
C TYR A 83 -18.84 2.82 -15.70
N VAL A 84 -19.99 2.22 -16.00
CA VAL A 84 -20.54 2.16 -17.37
C VAL A 84 -20.87 3.55 -17.92
N GLU A 85 -21.47 4.42 -17.10
CA GLU A 85 -21.77 5.82 -17.47
C GLU A 85 -20.50 6.63 -17.80
N ALA A 86 -19.39 6.34 -17.10
CA ALA A 86 -18.12 7.04 -17.27
C ALA A 86 -17.25 6.47 -18.42
N GLN A 87 -17.58 5.31 -18.97
CA GLN A 87 -16.88 4.79 -20.13
C GLN A 87 -17.29 5.57 -21.39
N PRO A 88 -16.34 6.07 -22.20
CA PRO A 88 -16.69 6.71 -23.45
C PRO A 88 -17.45 5.72 -24.34
N GLN A 89 -18.54 6.19 -24.98
CA GLN A 89 -19.27 5.43 -25.98
C GLN A 89 -18.30 5.04 -27.11
N GLN A 90 -17.89 3.78 -27.10
CA GLN A 90 -17.07 3.03 -28.07
C GLN A 90 -16.13 3.84 -28.99
N GLY A 91 -14.83 3.67 -28.76
CA GLY A 91 -13.82 3.97 -29.79
C GLY A 91 -12.45 4.38 -29.26
N ARG A 92 -11.85 3.63 -28.33
CA ARG A 92 -10.41 3.77 -28.06
C ARG A 92 -9.76 2.40 -27.97
N SER A 93 -9.08 2.06 -29.06
CA SER A 93 -7.94 1.13 -29.04
C SER A 93 -7.06 1.48 -27.85
N SER A 94 -6.86 0.54 -26.92
CA SER A 94 -5.73 0.67 -26.01
C SER A 94 -4.49 0.54 -26.90
N ALA A 95 -3.92 1.68 -27.27
CA ALA A 95 -2.57 1.67 -27.77
C ALA A 95 -1.74 1.13 -26.61
N VAL A 96 -1.44 -0.17 -26.65
CA VAL A 96 -0.38 -0.78 -25.87
C VAL A 96 0.83 0.09 -26.18
N LYS A 97 1.14 1.04 -25.29
CA LYS A 97 2.40 1.77 -25.36
C LYS A 97 3.45 0.68 -25.36
N THR A 98 4.25 0.59 -26.43
CA THR A 98 5.44 -0.25 -26.44
C THR A 98 6.13 -0.05 -25.09
N PRO A 99 6.44 -1.11 -24.33
CA PRO A 99 6.99 -0.95 -23.00
C PRO A 99 8.15 0.03 -23.11
N GLY A 100 8.01 1.20 -22.48
CA GLY A 100 9.14 2.11 -22.32
C GLY A 100 10.27 1.34 -21.65
N ALA A 101 11.52 1.79 -21.80
CA ALA A 101 12.61 1.13 -21.13
C ALA A 101 12.24 1.00 -19.63
N PRO A 102 12.27 -0.21 -19.03
CA PRO A 102 11.74 -0.44 -17.68
C PRO A 102 12.33 0.51 -16.64
N LEU A 103 13.57 0.94 -16.86
CA LEU A 103 14.24 1.94 -16.03
C LEU A 103 13.60 3.33 -16.10
N GLU A 104 13.14 3.79 -17.27
CA GLU A 104 12.43 5.07 -17.41
C GLU A 104 11.09 5.05 -16.68
N ALA A 105 10.37 3.93 -16.75
CA ALA A 105 9.12 3.75 -16.02
C ALA A 105 9.36 3.74 -14.49
N ILE A 106 10.46 3.13 -14.02
CA ILE A 106 10.87 3.20 -12.61
C ILE A 106 11.16 4.65 -12.19
N TYR A 107 11.90 5.43 -12.99
CA TYR A 107 12.14 6.85 -12.68
C TYR A 107 10.87 7.71 -12.63
N GLY A 108 9.82 7.30 -13.34
CA GLY A 108 8.52 7.98 -13.31
C GLY A 108 7.76 7.80 -11.99
N ILE A 109 8.05 6.77 -11.19
CA ILE A 109 7.31 6.42 -9.97
C ILE A 109 7.25 7.57 -8.98
N ALA A 110 8.38 8.24 -8.72
CA ALA A 110 8.46 9.36 -7.79
C ALA A 110 7.55 10.55 -8.19
N GLN A 111 7.18 10.66 -9.46
CA GLN A 111 6.35 11.75 -10.00
C GLN A 111 4.85 11.43 -9.99
N CYS A 112 4.47 10.17 -9.73
CA CYS A 112 3.08 9.79 -9.61
C CYS A 112 2.39 10.58 -8.50
N ARG A 113 1.12 10.91 -8.72
CA ARG A 113 0.26 11.62 -7.76
C ARG A 113 -0.84 10.74 -7.21
N THR A 114 -1.13 9.64 -7.90
CA THR A 114 -2.17 8.70 -7.54
C THR A 114 -1.63 7.28 -7.59
N GLU A 115 -2.24 6.38 -6.83
CA GLU A 115 -1.87 4.96 -6.88
C GLU A 115 -2.31 4.31 -8.18
N GLY A 116 -3.28 4.88 -8.91
CA GLY A 116 -3.59 4.43 -10.26
C GLY A 116 -2.47 4.70 -11.27
N GLU A 117 -1.79 5.86 -11.17
CA GLU A 117 -0.59 6.15 -11.96
C GLU A 117 0.56 5.20 -11.59
N LEU A 118 0.73 4.92 -10.28
CA LEU A 118 1.69 3.90 -9.83
C LEU A 118 1.38 2.53 -10.42
N LEU A 119 0.11 2.11 -10.39
CA LEU A 119 -0.32 0.82 -10.92
C LEU A 119 0.04 0.68 -12.41
N ALA A 120 -0.20 1.73 -13.19
CA ALA A 120 0.09 1.76 -14.62
C ALA A 120 1.60 1.65 -14.92
N LEU A 121 2.44 2.41 -14.19
CA LEU A 121 3.90 2.32 -14.35
C LEU A 121 4.44 0.97 -13.86
N ALA A 122 3.96 0.46 -12.73
CA ALA A 122 4.34 -0.86 -12.23
C ALA A 122 3.97 -1.96 -13.24
N ARG A 123 2.76 -1.95 -13.81
CA ARG A 123 2.36 -2.85 -14.91
C ARG A 123 3.32 -2.79 -16.09
N THR A 124 3.74 -1.58 -16.49
CA THR A 124 4.67 -1.36 -17.60
C THR A 124 6.02 -2.02 -17.32
N VAL A 125 6.60 -1.79 -16.13
CA VAL A 125 7.88 -2.39 -15.72
C VAL A 125 7.77 -3.91 -15.67
N ILE A 126 6.70 -4.42 -15.06
CA ILE A 126 6.49 -5.85 -14.82
C ILE A 126 6.32 -6.61 -16.14
N THR A 127 5.55 -6.05 -17.07
CA THR A 127 5.44 -6.61 -18.43
C THR A 127 6.80 -6.59 -19.14
N ALA A 128 7.57 -5.51 -19.04
CA ALA A 128 8.87 -5.37 -19.70
C ALA A 128 9.92 -6.38 -19.19
N VAL A 129 9.85 -6.78 -17.92
CA VAL A 129 10.75 -7.79 -17.34
C VAL A 129 10.25 -9.24 -17.50
N GLY A 130 9.14 -9.44 -18.22
CA GLY A 130 8.56 -10.75 -18.50
C GLY A 130 7.64 -11.30 -17.42
N GLY A 131 7.10 -10.43 -16.55
CA GLY A 131 6.09 -10.79 -15.55
C GLY A 131 4.67 -10.76 -16.08
N GLY A 132 3.80 -11.49 -15.38
CA GLY A 132 2.34 -11.42 -15.57
C GLY A 132 1.71 -10.65 -14.41
N ASP A 133 1.04 -11.39 -13.53
CA ASP A 133 0.38 -10.85 -12.35
C ASP A 133 1.37 -10.34 -11.29
N PHE A 134 0.96 -9.32 -10.54
CA PHE A 134 1.75 -8.86 -9.40
C PHE A 134 0.91 -8.32 -8.25
N ILE A 135 1.54 -8.28 -7.08
CA ILE A 135 1.02 -7.63 -5.88
C ILE A 135 2.17 -6.86 -5.25
N PHE A 136 1.99 -5.56 -5.05
CA PHE A 136 2.86 -4.81 -4.15
C PHE A 136 2.12 -4.53 -2.85
N GLN A 137 2.53 -5.21 -1.79
CA GLN A 137 2.02 -5.04 -0.44
C GLN A 137 2.98 -4.13 0.33
N TRP A 138 2.45 -3.18 1.09
CA TRP A 138 3.21 -2.56 2.16
C TRP A 138 2.43 -2.68 3.45
N SER A 139 3.12 -3.15 4.48
CA SER A 139 2.54 -3.46 5.78
C SER A 139 3.34 -2.81 6.88
N ARG A 140 2.63 -2.25 7.86
CA ARG A 140 3.21 -1.77 9.10
C ARG A 140 2.89 -2.76 10.21
N PHE A 141 3.92 -3.17 10.92
CA PHE A 141 3.81 -4.09 12.04
C PHE A 141 3.89 -3.35 13.37
N SER A 142 3.21 -3.87 14.40
CA SER A 142 3.41 -3.40 15.77
C SER A 142 4.84 -3.71 16.22
N ALA A 143 5.48 -2.75 16.89
CA ALA A 143 6.83 -2.89 17.43
C ALA A 143 6.84 -3.60 18.81
N ASP A 144 5.72 -4.21 19.23
CA ASP A 144 5.59 -4.73 20.59
C ASP A 144 6.63 -5.80 20.93
N LYS A 145 7.25 -5.61 22.09
CA LYS A 145 8.35 -6.42 22.66
C LYS A 145 7.93 -7.84 23.04
N THR A 146 6.66 -8.18 22.90
CA THR A 146 6.06 -9.48 23.25
C THR A 146 6.22 -10.53 22.16
N GLY A 147 6.67 -10.14 20.95
CA GLY A 147 6.81 -11.05 19.82
C GLY A 147 5.49 -11.48 19.17
N THR A 148 4.37 -10.85 19.56
CA THR A 148 3.06 -11.04 18.91
C THR A 148 2.99 -10.20 17.63
N PHE A 149 2.58 -10.86 16.54
CA PHE A 149 2.58 -10.35 15.18
C PHE A 149 1.28 -9.60 14.87
N ASP A 150 1.21 -8.33 15.25
CA ASP A 150 0.00 -7.54 14.99
C ASP A 150 0.22 -6.60 13.81
N PHE A 151 -0.52 -6.86 12.72
CA PHE A 151 -0.65 -5.92 11.60
C PHE A 151 -1.35 -4.66 12.11
N LEU A 152 -0.76 -3.49 11.87
CA LEU A 152 -1.41 -2.22 12.19
C LEU A 152 -2.17 -1.70 10.97
N ASP A 153 -1.52 -1.74 9.81
CA ASP A 153 -2.15 -1.47 8.53
C ASP A 153 -1.44 -2.23 7.41
N SER A 154 -2.18 -2.53 6.35
CA SER A 154 -1.64 -3.06 5.11
C SER A 154 -2.37 -2.49 3.93
N ARG A 155 -1.63 -2.17 2.88
CA ARG A 155 -2.20 -1.70 1.62
C ARG A 155 -1.54 -2.41 0.45
N TYR A 156 -2.35 -2.69 -0.55
CA TYR A 156 -2.00 -3.57 -1.65
C TYR A 156 -2.28 -2.85 -2.97
N LEU A 157 -1.26 -2.72 -3.80
CA LEU A 157 -1.37 -2.34 -5.20
C LEU A 157 -1.47 -3.62 -6.02
N VAL A 158 -2.62 -3.83 -6.67
CA VAL A 158 -3.00 -5.14 -7.22
C VAL A 158 -2.95 -5.13 -8.75
N GLY A 159 -1.99 -5.88 -9.27
CA GLY A 159 -1.79 -6.12 -10.69
C GLY A 159 -2.32 -7.46 -11.19
N CYS A 160 -3.02 -8.22 -10.35
CA CYS A 160 -3.56 -9.55 -10.68
C CYS A 160 -5.08 -9.55 -10.79
N ARG A 161 -5.68 -10.74 -10.99
CA ARG A 161 -7.14 -10.91 -10.98
C ARG A 161 -7.76 -10.30 -9.70
N PRO A 162 -8.79 -9.44 -9.82
CA PRO A 162 -9.36 -8.70 -8.68
C PRO A 162 -9.88 -9.57 -7.53
N SER A 163 -10.45 -10.74 -7.82
CA SER A 163 -11.01 -11.64 -6.80
C SER A 163 -9.97 -12.27 -5.85
N TRP A 164 -8.71 -12.39 -6.26
CA TRP A 164 -7.68 -13.06 -5.47
C TRP A 164 -7.49 -12.43 -4.09
N LEU A 165 -7.27 -11.11 -4.05
CA LEU A 165 -6.92 -10.44 -2.80
C LEU A 165 -8.10 -10.40 -1.81
N GLN A 166 -9.33 -10.37 -2.32
CA GLN A 166 -10.53 -10.50 -1.51
C GLN A 166 -10.56 -11.84 -0.77
N GLN A 167 -10.28 -12.94 -1.47
CA GLN A 167 -10.22 -14.28 -0.85
C GLN A 167 -9.05 -14.39 0.13
N TYR A 168 -7.89 -13.87 -0.24
CA TYR A 168 -6.69 -13.87 0.61
C TYR A 168 -6.94 -13.18 1.95
N LEU A 169 -7.57 -11.99 1.94
CA LEU A 169 -7.91 -11.26 3.16
C LEU A 169 -9.05 -11.92 3.94
N ALA A 170 -10.09 -12.42 3.26
CA ALA A 170 -11.23 -13.07 3.90
C ALA A 170 -10.84 -14.36 4.64
N LYS A 171 -9.90 -15.14 4.08
CA LYS A 171 -9.38 -16.37 4.68
C LYS A 171 -8.24 -16.12 5.68
N LEU A 172 -7.92 -14.85 5.96
CA LEU A 172 -6.85 -14.44 6.87
C LEU A 172 -5.48 -15.05 6.52
N TRP A 173 -5.23 -15.32 5.25
CA TRP A 173 -4.02 -15.99 4.78
C TRP A 173 -2.76 -15.17 5.01
N TYR A 174 -2.88 -13.85 5.15
CA TYR A 174 -1.78 -12.98 5.58
C TYR A 174 -1.18 -13.34 6.93
N MET A 175 -1.93 -14.03 7.81
CA MET A 175 -1.43 -14.43 9.13
C MET A 175 -0.38 -15.55 9.05
N ASN A 176 -0.40 -16.35 7.98
CA ASN A 176 0.53 -17.46 7.76
C ASN A 176 1.15 -17.43 6.37
N ASP A 177 1.24 -16.24 5.77
CA ASP A 177 1.80 -16.09 4.44
C ASP A 177 3.34 -16.30 4.48
N PRO A 178 3.86 -17.31 3.79
CA PRO A 178 5.29 -17.61 3.75
C PRO A 178 6.11 -16.51 3.05
N VAL A 179 5.51 -15.78 2.10
CA VAL A 179 6.11 -14.62 1.44
C VAL A 179 6.24 -13.46 2.44
N VAL A 180 5.20 -13.18 3.21
CA VAL A 180 5.23 -12.15 4.27
C VAL A 180 6.24 -12.51 5.35
N GLN A 181 6.27 -13.78 5.78
CA GLN A 181 7.23 -14.28 6.75
C GLN A 181 8.67 -14.16 6.23
N TYR A 182 8.93 -14.52 4.97
CA TYR A 182 10.24 -14.36 4.36
C TYR A 182 10.65 -12.88 4.32
N ALA A 183 9.78 -12.02 3.80
CA ALA A 183 10.07 -10.60 3.61
C ALA A 183 10.31 -9.85 4.92
N ARG A 184 9.74 -10.30 6.04
CA ARG A 184 9.99 -9.72 7.37
C ARG A 184 11.46 -9.77 7.79
N TYR A 185 12.17 -10.83 7.44
CA TYR A 185 13.53 -11.08 7.94
C TYR A 185 14.60 -11.01 6.84
N ASN A 186 14.19 -10.85 5.59
CA ASN A 186 15.10 -10.87 4.45
C ASN A 186 14.89 -9.63 3.58
N VAL A 187 16.00 -9.11 3.04
CA VAL A 187 16.04 -7.99 2.09
C VAL A 187 16.49 -8.42 0.70
N GLU A 188 16.87 -9.69 0.54
CA GLU A 188 17.27 -10.25 -0.75
C GLU A 188 16.03 -10.67 -1.54
N PRO A 189 15.95 -10.35 -2.85
CA PRO A 189 14.96 -10.97 -3.70
C PRO A 189 15.12 -12.49 -3.72
N THR A 190 14.01 -13.22 -3.81
CA THR A 190 14.02 -14.69 -3.91
C THR A 190 12.98 -15.18 -4.91
N VAL A 191 13.12 -16.41 -5.37
CA VAL A 191 12.06 -17.10 -6.12
C VAL A 191 11.16 -17.84 -5.16
N THR A 192 9.87 -17.97 -5.49
CA THR A 192 8.88 -18.62 -4.61
C THR A 192 9.24 -20.06 -4.26
N SER A 193 9.93 -20.78 -5.15
CA SER A 193 10.41 -22.15 -4.90
C SER A 193 11.51 -22.27 -3.84
N ARG A 194 12.16 -21.16 -3.46
CA ARG A 194 13.15 -21.10 -2.38
C ARG A 194 12.55 -20.68 -1.04
N ILE A 195 11.28 -20.28 -1.01
CA ILE A 195 10.59 -19.96 0.24
C ILE A 195 10.12 -21.27 0.86
N HIS A 196 10.59 -21.54 2.07
CA HIS A 196 10.30 -22.79 2.75
C HIS A 196 8.83 -22.82 3.21
N LEU A 197 8.10 -23.84 2.78
CA LEU A 197 6.73 -24.08 3.20
C LEU A 197 6.71 -25.23 4.19
N HIS A 198 6.02 -25.04 5.31
CA HIS A 198 5.88 -26.08 6.33
C HIS A 198 5.05 -27.29 5.83
N ARG A 199 4.23 -27.11 4.79
CA ARG A 199 3.35 -28.14 4.22
C ARG A 199 3.19 -27.95 2.71
N THR A 200 3.07 -29.05 1.97
CA THR A 200 2.95 -29.03 0.49
C THR A 200 1.55 -28.68 0.00
N ASP A 201 0.53 -28.86 0.83
CA ASP A 201 -0.87 -28.49 0.59
C ASP A 201 -1.20 -27.08 1.10
N HIS A 202 -0.17 -26.23 1.26
CA HIS A 202 -0.37 -24.83 1.63
C HIS A 202 -1.21 -24.10 0.57
N TRP A 203 -2.11 -23.20 1.00
CA TRP A 203 -2.98 -22.43 0.11
C TRP A 203 -2.19 -21.66 -0.95
N PHE A 204 -0.98 -21.23 -0.60
CA PHE A 204 -0.08 -20.49 -1.48
C PHE A 204 0.25 -21.27 -2.76
N ILE A 205 0.45 -22.59 -2.66
CA ILE A 205 0.65 -23.46 -3.82
C ILE A 205 -0.70 -23.80 -4.46
N THR A 206 -1.65 -24.29 -3.64
CA THR A 206 -2.86 -24.92 -4.16
C THR A 206 -3.85 -23.93 -4.77
N GLN A 207 -4.12 -22.81 -4.09
CA GLN A 207 -5.13 -21.83 -4.50
C GLN A 207 -4.53 -20.61 -5.21
N GLY A 208 -3.25 -20.29 -4.96
CA GLY A 208 -2.54 -19.23 -5.69
C GLY A 208 -2.47 -19.53 -7.19
N HIS A 209 -2.16 -20.77 -7.55
CA HIS A 209 -2.07 -21.22 -8.94
C HIS A 209 -3.41 -21.08 -9.69
N ASP A 210 -4.54 -21.40 -9.04
CA ASP A 210 -5.89 -21.25 -9.63
C ASP A 210 -6.23 -19.79 -10.00
N HIS A 211 -5.49 -18.84 -9.41
CA HIS A 211 -5.65 -17.40 -9.64
C HIS A 211 -4.49 -16.77 -10.44
N GLY A 212 -3.65 -17.58 -11.11
CA GLY A 212 -2.56 -17.09 -11.96
C GLY A 212 -1.26 -16.75 -11.22
N LEU A 213 -1.21 -16.99 -9.90
CA LEU A 213 -0.01 -16.77 -9.08
C LEU A 213 0.80 -18.07 -9.03
N TYR A 214 1.60 -18.30 -10.08
CA TYR A 214 2.43 -19.48 -10.26
C TYR A 214 3.82 -19.32 -9.58
N HIS A 215 4.87 -19.77 -10.25
CA HIS A 215 6.25 -19.46 -9.92
C HIS A 215 6.48 -17.94 -10.04
N GLY A 216 7.14 -17.35 -9.05
CA GLY A 216 7.32 -15.90 -9.02
C GLY A 216 8.62 -15.46 -8.37
N VAL A 217 8.88 -14.18 -8.47
CA VAL A 217 9.96 -13.48 -7.74
C VAL A 217 9.33 -12.61 -6.66
N VAL A 218 9.87 -12.71 -5.45
CA VAL A 218 9.56 -11.86 -4.31
C VAL A 218 10.73 -10.91 -4.12
N ALA A 219 10.47 -9.61 -4.08
CA ALA A 219 11.45 -8.58 -3.76
C ALA A 219 10.99 -7.79 -2.53
N PRO A 220 11.50 -8.13 -1.34
CA PRO A 220 11.28 -7.35 -0.12
C PRO A 220 12.01 -6.01 -0.15
N VAL A 221 11.43 -5.01 0.48
CA VAL A 221 12.08 -3.72 0.76
C VAL A 221 11.64 -3.21 2.13
N HIS A 222 12.56 -2.57 2.84
CA HIS A 222 12.36 -2.14 4.22
C HIS A 222 12.68 -0.66 4.33
N THR A 223 11.90 0.06 5.13
CA THR A 223 12.27 1.40 5.56
C THR A 223 13.01 1.31 6.90
N PRO A 224 14.12 2.06 7.07
CA PRO A 224 14.74 2.19 8.38
C PRO A 224 13.74 2.74 9.41
N GLY A 225 13.72 2.15 10.61
CA GLY A 225 13.08 2.75 11.80
C GLY A 225 11.56 2.65 11.92
N ASN A 226 10.80 2.55 10.82
CA ASN A 226 9.33 2.73 10.88
C ASN A 226 8.53 1.42 10.96
N GLY A 227 9.19 0.26 10.98
CA GLY A 227 8.51 -1.04 11.01
C GLY A 227 7.64 -1.32 9.77
N VAL A 228 7.88 -0.60 8.66
CA VAL A 228 7.17 -0.78 7.39
C VAL A 228 8.00 -1.66 6.45
N VAL A 229 7.38 -2.73 5.98
CA VAL A 229 7.93 -3.65 5.00
C VAL A 229 7.08 -3.56 3.73
N GLY A 230 7.74 -3.26 2.61
CA GLY A 230 7.21 -3.42 1.26
C GLY A 230 7.58 -4.78 0.70
N ILE A 231 6.67 -5.39 -0.06
CA ILE A 231 6.81 -6.71 -0.64
C ILE A 231 6.27 -6.64 -2.05
N LEU A 232 7.17 -6.71 -3.04
CA LEU A 232 6.76 -6.91 -4.42
C LEU A 232 6.76 -8.40 -4.73
N TYR A 233 5.60 -8.95 -5.05
CA TYR A 233 5.43 -10.28 -5.62
C TYR A 233 5.13 -10.14 -7.11
N VAL A 234 5.91 -10.80 -7.96
CA VAL A 234 5.66 -10.89 -9.41
C VAL A 234 5.56 -12.35 -9.83
N SER A 235 4.42 -12.72 -10.40
CA SER A 235 4.17 -14.03 -10.98
C SER A 235 4.75 -14.12 -12.38
N ALA A 236 5.26 -15.29 -12.75
CA ALA A 236 5.52 -15.64 -14.13
C ALA A 236 4.19 -15.69 -14.92
N PRO A 237 4.19 -15.31 -16.20
CA PRO A 237 2.96 -15.25 -17.01
C PRO A 237 2.40 -16.63 -17.37
N THR A 238 3.14 -17.71 -17.09
CA THR A 238 2.74 -19.09 -17.39
C THR A 238 3.11 -20.02 -16.23
N PRO A 239 2.42 -21.16 -16.05
CA PRO A 239 2.71 -22.12 -14.98
C PRO A 239 4.03 -22.88 -15.17
N LYS A 240 4.75 -22.63 -16.26
CA LYS A 240 6.01 -23.31 -16.58
C LYS A 240 7.13 -22.85 -15.63
N PRO A 241 7.84 -23.75 -14.92
CA PRO A 241 8.92 -23.36 -14.01
C PRO A 241 10.00 -22.49 -14.65
N GLU A 242 10.33 -22.71 -15.94
CA GLU A 242 11.32 -21.93 -16.66
C GLU A 242 10.93 -20.46 -16.86
N ALA A 243 9.64 -20.12 -16.79
CA ALA A 243 9.17 -18.75 -16.97
C ALA A 243 9.64 -17.82 -15.84
N VAL A 244 10.04 -18.37 -14.68
CA VAL A 244 10.61 -17.58 -13.57
C VAL A 244 12.06 -17.17 -13.83
N ILE A 245 12.77 -17.82 -14.76
CA ILE A 245 14.19 -17.55 -15.03
C ILE A 245 14.38 -16.12 -15.54
N GLN A 246 13.57 -15.70 -16.52
CA GLN A 246 13.61 -14.35 -17.07
C GLN A 246 13.30 -13.28 -16.00
N LEU A 247 12.31 -13.55 -15.13
CA LEU A 247 12.02 -12.68 -13.99
C LEU A 247 13.22 -12.57 -13.04
N TRP A 248 13.85 -13.69 -12.74
CA TRP A 248 15.00 -13.76 -11.83
C TRP A 248 16.25 -13.07 -12.39
N GLU A 249 16.48 -13.14 -13.70
CA GLU A 249 17.53 -12.39 -14.39
C GLU A 249 17.32 -10.88 -14.22
N ASN A 250 16.06 -10.42 -14.18
CA ASN A 250 15.67 -9.01 -13.98
C ASN A 250 15.44 -8.62 -12.50
N LYS A 251 15.86 -9.44 -11.52
CA LYS A 251 15.63 -9.18 -10.08
C LYS A 251 16.14 -7.82 -9.59
N VAL A 252 17.16 -7.24 -10.23
CA VAL A 252 17.68 -5.91 -9.88
C VAL A 252 16.65 -4.82 -10.20
N LEU A 253 16.00 -4.90 -11.37
CA LEU A 253 14.91 -3.99 -11.74
C LEU A 253 13.69 -4.18 -10.85
N LEU A 254 13.34 -5.42 -10.51
CA LEU A 254 12.26 -5.71 -9.57
C LEU A 254 12.52 -5.13 -8.17
N ARG A 255 13.76 -5.23 -7.69
CA ARG A 255 14.17 -4.62 -6.42
C ARG A 255 14.11 -3.09 -6.48
N ALA A 256 14.57 -2.49 -7.58
CA ALA A 256 14.48 -1.04 -7.78
C ALA A 256 13.02 -0.56 -7.82
N LEU A 257 12.14 -1.28 -8.55
CA LEU A 257 10.72 -0.99 -8.58
C LEU A 257 10.10 -1.07 -7.17
N ALA A 258 10.38 -2.14 -6.43
CA ALA A 258 9.86 -2.30 -5.06
C ALA A 258 10.28 -1.13 -4.16
N ALA A 259 11.55 -0.69 -4.26
CA ALA A 259 12.06 0.45 -3.49
C ALA A 259 11.36 1.77 -3.86
N GLU A 260 11.28 2.11 -5.14
CA GLU A 260 10.61 3.34 -5.59
C GLU A 260 9.12 3.36 -5.20
N LEU A 261 8.44 2.20 -5.26
CA LEU A 261 7.05 2.10 -4.81
C LEU A 261 6.90 2.36 -3.30
N LEU A 262 7.82 1.82 -2.47
CA LEU A 262 7.79 2.07 -1.04
C LEU A 262 8.14 3.52 -0.69
N ASP A 263 9.18 4.07 -1.32
CA ASP A 263 9.64 5.43 -1.09
C ASP A 263 8.56 6.45 -1.48
N TRP A 264 7.88 6.24 -2.62
CA TRP A 264 6.71 7.02 -3.00
C TRP A 264 5.65 7.00 -1.89
N ARG A 265 5.35 5.81 -1.36
CA ARG A 265 4.31 5.66 -0.35
C ARG A 265 4.67 6.37 0.96
N VAL A 266 5.92 6.28 1.39
CA VAL A 266 6.42 6.99 2.57
C VAL A 266 6.32 8.49 2.36
N ALA A 267 6.74 9.00 1.19
CA ALA A 267 6.62 10.41 0.85
C ALA A 267 5.17 10.89 0.87
N GLN A 268 4.24 10.13 0.29
CA GLN A 268 2.80 10.47 0.29
C GLN A 268 2.18 10.43 1.68
N SER A 269 2.60 9.49 2.52
CA SER A 269 2.12 9.39 3.90
C SER A 269 2.58 10.60 4.72
N ARG A 270 3.83 11.02 4.53
CA ARG A 270 4.39 12.23 5.15
C ARG A 270 3.68 13.50 4.67
N LEU A 271 3.41 13.64 3.37
CA LEU A 271 2.65 14.76 2.82
C LEU A 271 1.25 14.83 3.44
N LYS A 272 0.50 13.73 3.44
CA LYS A 272 -0.84 13.67 4.05
C LYS A 272 -0.82 13.97 5.54
N ALA A 273 0.16 13.44 6.28
CA ALA A 273 0.28 13.72 7.70
C ALA A 273 0.59 15.20 7.96
N THR A 274 1.42 15.82 7.12
CA THR A 274 1.73 17.26 7.20
C THR A 274 0.48 18.10 6.92
N GLU A 275 -0.30 17.75 5.88
CA GLU A 275 -1.57 18.39 5.56
C GLU A 275 -2.62 18.23 6.66
N GLN A 276 -2.67 17.07 7.34
CA GLN A 276 -3.65 16.79 8.37
C GLN A 276 -3.33 17.40 9.73
N VAL A 277 -2.05 17.46 10.10
CA VAL A 277 -1.63 17.82 11.46
C VAL A 277 -1.16 19.28 11.57
N ASP A 278 -0.98 20.00 10.44
CA ASP A 278 -0.60 21.41 10.37
C ASP A 278 0.48 21.79 11.41
N LEU A 279 1.56 21.01 11.48
CA LEU A 279 2.65 21.27 12.41
C LEU A 279 3.50 22.44 11.89
N SER A 280 3.78 23.40 12.76
CA SER A 280 4.79 24.44 12.51
C SER A 280 6.19 23.86 12.54
N ASP A 281 7.16 24.59 11.98
CA ASP A 281 8.59 24.20 12.00
C ASP A 281 9.10 23.98 13.43
N SER A 282 8.67 24.82 14.39
CA SER A 282 9.06 24.68 15.79
C SER A 282 8.50 23.42 16.45
N GLU A 283 7.27 23.04 16.11
CA GLU A 283 6.62 21.83 16.61
C GLU A 283 7.25 20.57 15.99
N THR A 284 7.57 20.63 14.70
CA THR A 284 8.28 19.56 13.99
C THR A 284 9.67 19.34 14.56
N LEU A 285 10.45 20.40 14.78
CA LEU A 285 11.77 20.32 15.38
C LEU A 285 11.72 19.75 16.79
N ALA A 286 10.71 20.12 17.58
CA ALA A 286 10.51 19.58 18.92
C ALA A 286 10.22 18.07 18.88
N LEU A 287 9.32 17.62 18.01
CA LEU A 287 9.03 16.19 17.84
C LEU A 287 10.27 15.39 17.39
N GLN A 288 11.05 15.90 16.43
CA GLN A 288 12.28 15.25 15.97
C GLN A 288 13.33 15.14 17.09
N THR A 289 13.49 16.22 17.87
CA THR A 289 14.43 16.25 19.00
C THR A 289 14.05 15.22 20.06
N LEU A 290 12.76 15.13 20.38
CA LEU A 290 12.25 14.14 21.34
C LEU A 290 12.36 12.71 20.82
N HIS A 291 12.06 12.50 19.53
CA HIS A 291 12.20 11.19 18.89
C HIS A 291 13.65 10.69 18.92
N SER A 292 14.62 11.61 18.77
CA SER A 292 16.06 11.31 18.86
C SER A 292 16.56 11.06 20.30
N GLY A 293 15.67 10.90 21.28
CA GLY A 293 16.01 10.72 22.70
C GLY A 293 16.30 12.02 23.46
N GLY A 294 16.10 13.18 22.82
CA GLY A 294 16.22 14.48 23.46
C GLY A 294 15.08 14.76 24.45
N GLY A 295 15.21 15.88 25.16
CA GLY A 295 14.29 16.30 26.22
C GLY A 295 13.91 17.77 26.08
N ALA A 296 13.07 18.27 26.99
CA ALA A 296 12.59 19.66 26.93
C ALA A 296 13.71 20.71 26.96
N SER A 297 14.84 20.43 27.64
CA SER A 297 16.04 21.27 27.61
C SER A 297 16.65 21.36 26.20
N HIS A 298 16.88 20.21 25.57
CA HIS A 298 17.40 20.15 24.20
C HIS A 298 16.48 20.86 23.20
N VAL A 299 15.16 20.72 23.36
CA VAL A 299 14.18 21.44 22.53
C VAL A 299 14.26 22.95 22.77
N ALA A 300 14.37 23.37 24.03
CA ALA A 300 14.49 24.78 24.40
C ALA A 300 15.74 25.42 23.78
N ASP A 301 16.88 24.74 23.87
CA ASP A 301 18.15 25.18 23.30
C ASP A 301 18.08 25.33 21.78
N ARG A 302 17.52 24.33 21.08
CA ARG A 302 17.38 24.36 19.61
C ARG A 302 16.41 25.43 19.11
N LEU A 303 15.42 25.81 19.91
CA LEU A 303 14.43 26.83 19.55
C LEU A 303 14.77 28.22 20.09
N GLY A 304 15.82 28.37 20.91
CA GLY A 304 16.12 29.63 21.61
C GLY A 304 15.02 30.05 22.59
N LEU A 305 14.35 29.09 23.21
CA LEU A 305 13.24 29.31 24.15
C LEU A 305 13.62 28.91 25.58
N SER A 306 12.80 29.30 26.55
CA SER A 306 12.90 28.73 27.91
C SER A 306 12.26 27.33 27.96
N VAL A 307 12.78 26.44 28.82
CA VAL A 307 12.17 25.13 29.08
C VAL A 307 10.70 25.26 29.50
N HIS A 308 10.37 26.31 30.26
CA HIS A 308 9.01 26.61 30.66
C HIS A 308 8.09 26.85 29.44
N THR A 309 8.55 27.64 28.47
CA THR A 309 7.82 27.92 27.22
C THR A 309 7.62 26.65 26.39
N VAL A 310 8.61 25.76 26.35
CA VAL A 310 8.49 24.47 25.65
C VAL A 310 7.33 23.64 26.22
N TYR A 311 7.25 23.48 27.54
CA TYR A 311 6.16 22.74 28.17
C TYR A 311 4.80 23.42 28.02
N LYS A 312 4.73 24.73 28.24
CA LYS A 312 3.45 25.47 28.28
C LYS A 312 2.87 25.78 26.91
N THR A 313 3.69 25.84 25.87
CA THR A 313 3.24 26.26 24.54
C THR A 313 3.49 25.18 23.51
N ILE A 314 4.73 24.76 23.30
CA ILE A 314 5.10 23.85 22.21
C ILE A 314 4.48 22.47 22.43
N PHE A 315 4.70 21.85 23.59
CA PHE A 315 4.17 20.51 23.87
C PHE A 315 2.64 20.48 23.95
N GLN A 316 2.01 21.53 24.47
CA GLN A 316 0.55 21.62 24.51
C GLN A 316 -0.07 21.69 23.10
N ARG A 317 0.51 22.50 22.21
CA ARG A 317 0.04 22.59 20.81
C ARG A 317 0.25 21.29 20.06
N ILE A 318 1.41 20.66 20.21
CA ILE A 318 1.69 19.34 19.62
C ILE A 318 0.66 18.31 20.09
N ASN A 319 0.44 18.21 21.39
CA ASN A 319 -0.53 17.28 21.97
C ASN A 319 -1.95 17.54 21.45
N HIS A 320 -2.34 18.82 21.35
CA HIS A 320 -3.63 19.21 20.82
C HIS A 320 -3.79 18.83 19.34
N LYS A 321 -2.84 19.20 18.48
CA LYS A 321 -2.86 18.89 17.04
C LYS A 321 -2.85 17.39 16.77
N LEU A 322 -2.11 16.63 17.57
CA LEU A 322 -2.07 15.17 17.49
C LEU A 322 -3.19 14.49 18.27
N GLY A 323 -4.07 15.22 18.97
CA GLY A 323 -5.20 14.65 19.71
C GLY A 323 -4.77 13.63 20.78
N VAL A 324 -3.70 13.92 21.51
CA VAL A 324 -3.16 13.08 22.59
C VAL A 324 -2.93 13.90 23.85
N HIS A 325 -2.75 13.23 25.00
CA HIS A 325 -2.61 13.92 26.29
C HIS A 325 -1.16 14.12 26.74
N ARG A 326 -0.24 13.26 26.31
CA ARG A 326 1.18 13.31 26.71
C ARG A 326 2.08 13.45 25.50
N ILE A 327 3.19 14.15 25.69
CA ILE A 327 4.16 14.40 24.63
C ILE A 327 4.83 13.11 24.14
N GLY A 328 5.02 12.11 25.02
CA GLY A 328 5.50 10.79 24.60
C GLY A 328 4.52 10.08 23.64
N ASP A 329 3.22 10.14 23.93
CA ASP A 329 2.18 9.60 23.05
C ASP A 329 2.14 10.36 21.71
N ALA A 330 2.44 11.67 21.74
CA ALA A 330 2.54 12.50 20.56
C ALA A 330 3.73 12.11 19.68
N VAL A 331 4.90 11.85 20.28
CA VAL A 331 6.08 11.34 19.56
C VAL A 331 5.76 9.99 18.93
N ALA A 332 5.18 9.05 19.68
CA ALA A 332 4.79 7.74 19.14
C ALA A 332 3.72 7.85 18.03
N LYS A 333 2.77 8.78 18.15
CA LYS A 333 1.79 9.04 17.08
C LYS A 333 2.44 9.69 15.85
N ALA A 334 3.35 10.64 16.05
CA ALA A 334 4.09 11.29 14.98
C ALA A 334 4.96 10.29 14.20
N GLU A 335 5.64 9.38 14.89
CA GLU A 335 6.40 8.28 14.29
C GLU A 335 5.48 7.37 13.45
N ARG A 336 4.34 6.95 14.00
CA ARG A 336 3.35 6.15 13.26
C ARG A 336 2.79 6.84 12.01
N LEU A 337 2.72 8.17 12.03
CA LEU A 337 2.26 8.97 10.90
C LEU A 337 3.39 9.30 9.90
N GLY A 338 4.64 8.94 10.20
CA GLY A 338 5.81 9.30 9.39
C GLY A 338 6.15 10.81 9.43
N LEU A 339 5.68 11.52 10.47
CA LEU A 339 6.01 12.95 10.69
C LEU A 339 7.42 13.13 11.23
N VAL A 340 7.96 12.11 11.89
CA VAL A 340 9.34 12.01 12.32
C VAL A 340 9.90 10.67 11.88
N THR A 341 11.15 10.67 11.42
CA THR A 341 11.91 9.50 10.99
C THR A 341 13.33 9.61 11.55
N TYR A 342 14.01 8.46 11.68
CA TYR A 342 15.41 8.38 12.07
C TYR A 342 16.35 9.08 11.10
#